data_AF-A0A1Y5SR28-F1
#
_entry.id   AF-A0A1Y5SR28-F1
#
_cell.length_a   1.000
_cell.length_b   1.000
_cell.length_c   1.000
_cell.angle_alpha   90.00
_cell.angle_beta   90.00
_cell.angle_gamma   90.00
#
_symmetry.space_group_name_H-M   'P 1'
#
loop_
_entity.id
_entity.type
_entity.pdbx_description
1 polymer ?
#
loop_
_entity_poly.entity_id
_entity_poly.type
_entity_poly.pdbx_seq_one_letter_code
_entity_poly.pdbx_strand_id
1 'polypeptide(L)' 'MIVLDAAFDHVRRDRDFGRVEAYVTLLIKRAGEAARPVRVRTNVTDRGTQTLRVRLLENAASLADYVMRRDASGQMDHAA' A
#
# COMPACT_ATOMS: atom_id res chain seq x y z
N MET A 1 -10.02 2.94 -9.87
CA MET A 1 -9.80 1.99 -8.77
C MET A 1 -10.48 2.55 -7.54
N ILE A 2 -11.18 1.72 -6.74
CA ILE A 2 -11.79 2.15 -5.48
C ILE A 2 -11.26 1.24 -4.37
N VAL A 3 -10.81 1.85 -3.26
CA VAL A 3 -10.47 1.14 -2.02
C VAL A 3 -11.74 1.03 -1.19
N LEU A 4 -12.15 -0.19 -0.88
CA LEU A 4 -13.36 -0.48 -0.11
C LEU A 4 -13.06 -0.61 1.38
N ASP A 5 -11.91 -1.19 1.72
CA ASP A 5 -11.46 -1.40 3.10
C ASP A 5 -9.94 -1.46 3.18
N ALA A 6 -9.39 -1.24 4.38
CA ALA A 6 -7.97 -1.30 4.67
C ALA A 6 -7.68 -1.85 6.08
N ALA A 7 -6.88 -2.92 6.11
CA ALA A 7 -6.32 -3.51 7.33
C ALA A 7 -4.81 -3.23 7.44
N PHE A 8 -4.32 -3.07 8.67
CA PHE A 8 -2.93 -2.68 8.95
C PHE A 8 -2.31 -3.69 9.91
N ASP A 9 -1.18 -4.29 9.52
CA ASP A 9 -0.45 -5.27 10.32
C ASP A 9 1.02 -4.87 10.46
N HIS A 10 1.67 -5.39 11.51
CA HIS A 10 3.13 -5.27 11.73
C HIS A 10 3.65 -3.84 11.59
N VAL A 11 2.98 -2.89 12.26
CA VAL A 11 3.41 -1.49 12.27
C VAL A 11 4.69 -1.37 13.09
N ARG A 12 5.80 -0.99 12.46
CA ARG A 12 7.11 -0.79 13.10
C ARG A 12 7.62 0.61 12.81
N ARG A 13 8.06 1.31 13.85
CA ARG A 13 8.78 2.58 13.70
C ARG A 13 10.29 2.32 13.70
N ASP A 14 10.94 2.83 12.67
CA ASP A 14 12.39 2.94 12.59
C ASP A 14 12.83 4.31 13.12
N ARG A 15 13.41 4.32 14.32
CA ARG A 15 13.76 5.56 15.03
C ARG A 15 14.97 6.25 14.43
N ASP A 16 15.88 5.48 13.84
CA ASP A 16 17.15 6.01 13.32
C ASP A 16 16.92 6.75 12.02
N PHE A 17 15.96 6.28 11.22
CA PHE A 17 15.60 6.90 9.93
C PHE A 17 14.35 7.77 9.98
N GLY A 18 13.67 7.86 11.12
CA GLY A 18 12.40 8.58 11.25
C GLY A 18 11.33 8.05 10.29
N ARG A 19 11.24 6.71 10.16
CA ARG A 19 10.31 6.03 9.25
C ARG A 19 9.33 5.15 10.01
N VAL A 20 8.18 4.90 9.41
CA VAL A 20 7.23 3.89 9.84
C VAL A 20 6.94 2.96 8.68
N GLU A 21 7.10 1.67 8.94
CA GLU A 21 6.78 0.59 8.01
C GLU A 21 5.55 -0.15 8.52
N ALA A 22 4.71 -0.59 7.60
CA ALA A 22 3.55 -1.43 7.91
C ALA A 22 3.17 -2.27 6.69
N TYR A 23 2.62 -3.45 6.93
CA TYR A 23 1.86 -4.15 5.91
C TYR A 23 0.45 -3.60 5.89
N VAL A 24 -0.02 -3.21 4.70
CA VAL A 24 -1.37 -2.72 4.48
C VAL A 24 -2.05 -3.65 3.49
N THR A 25 -3.17 -4.22 3.90
CA THR A 25 -4.04 -5.01 3.01
C THR A 25 -5.23 -4.15 2.61
N LEU A 26 -5.30 -3.83 1.32
CA LEU A 26 -6.38 -3.05 0.72
C LEU A 26 -7.36 -3.99 0.02
N LEU A 27 -8.65 -3.86 0.32
CA LEU A 27 -9.69 -4.48 -0.50
C LEU A 27 -10.03 -3.54 -1.66
N ILE A 28 -9.68 -3.93 -2.88
CA ILE A 28 -9.75 -3.05 -4.05
C ILE A 28 -10.79 -3.57 -5.05
N LYS A 29 -11.59 -2.64 -5.60
CA LYS A 29 -12.50 -2.88 -6.73
C LYS A 29 -12.06 -2.08 -7.95
N ARG A 30 -11.88 -2.77 -9.08
CA ARG A 30 -11.70 -2.17 -10.42
C ARG A 30 -12.96 -2.39 -11.26
N ALA A 31 -13.18 -1.52 -12.25
CA ALA A 31 -14.29 -1.68 -13.18
C ALA A 31 -14.10 -2.99 -13.96
N GLY A 32 -15.16 -3.79 -14.07
CA GLY A 32 -15.10 -5.09 -14.76
C GLY A 32 -14.39 -6.22 -14.02
N GLU A 33 -13.87 -6.02 -12.81
CA GLU A 33 -13.17 -7.05 -12.03
C GLU A 33 -13.85 -7.31 -10.68
N ALA A 34 -13.71 -8.52 -10.14
CA ALA A 34 -14.11 -8.82 -8.76
C ALA A 34 -13.27 -7.99 -7.76
N ALA A 35 -13.84 -7.70 -6.59
CA ALA A 35 -13.06 -7.09 -5.52
C ALA A 35 -12.00 -8.09 -5.04
N ARG A 36 -10.77 -7.64 -4.83
CA ARG A 36 -9.67 -8.51 -4.41
C ARG A 36 -8.77 -7.83 -3.37
N PRO A 37 -8.22 -8.60 -2.41
CA PRO A 37 -7.25 -8.06 -1.48
C PRO A 37 -5.90 -7.86 -2.17
N VAL A 38 -5.23 -6.74 -1.87
CA VAL A 38 -3.86 -6.45 -2.28
C VAL A 38 -3.07 -6.08 -1.04
N ARG A 39 -2.01 -6.84 -0.74
CA ARG A 39 -1.12 -6.59 0.39
C ARG A 39 0.14 -5.90 -0.09
N VAL A 40 0.44 -4.75 0.49
CA VAL A 40 1.65 -3.96 0.18
C VAL A 40 2.41 -3.62 1.45
N ARG A 41 3.74 -3.58 1.35
CA ARG A 41 4.59 -3.05 2.42
C ARG A 41 4.79 -1.56 2.17
N THR A 42 4.29 -0.76 3.10
CA THR A 42 4.43 0.70 3.08
C THR A 42 5.65 1.16 3.84
N ASN A 43 6.16 2.34 3.48
CA ASN A 43 7.20 3.04 4.22
C ASN A 43 6.93 4.55 4.11
N VAL A 44 6.61 5.17 5.24
CA VAL A 44 6.31 6.60 5.33
C VAL A 44 7.19 7.26 6.38
N THR A 45 7.35 8.58 6.33
CA THR A 45 8.00 9.33 7.40
C THR A 45 7.20 9.21 8.70
N ASP A 46 7.85 9.24 9.86
CA ASP A 46 7.14 9.22 11.15
C ASP A 46 6.46 10.58 11.45
N ARG A 47 6.98 11.67 10.87
CA ARG A 47 6.42 13.04 10.91
C ARG A 47 5.71 13.44 9.62
N GLY A 48 4.62 14.20 9.75
CA GLY A 48 3.86 14.74 8.63
C GLY A 48 2.66 15.55 9.11
N THR A 49 2.04 16.29 8.19
CA THR A 49 0.87 17.13 8.47
C THR A 49 -0.41 16.33 8.68
N GLN A 50 -0.48 15.12 8.13
CA GLN A 50 -1.59 14.18 8.28
C GLN A 50 -1.31 13.12 9.35
N THR A 51 -2.37 12.44 9.80
CA THR A 51 -2.25 11.29 10.69
C THR A 51 -1.45 10.16 10.04
N LEU A 52 -0.77 9.35 10.85
CA LEU A 52 0.01 8.20 10.36
C LEU A 52 -0.86 7.24 9.53
N ARG A 53 -2.10 6.98 9.97
CA ARG A 53 -3.03 6.09 9.27
C ARG A 53 -3.31 6.57 7.84
N VAL A 54 -3.58 7.86 7.64
CA VAL A 54 -3.87 8.43 6.32
C VAL A 54 -2.63 8.31 5.42
N ARG A 55 -1.45 8.66 5.94
CA ARG A 55 -0.20 8.56 5.18
C ARG A 55 0.10 7.13 4.73
N LEU A 56 -0.08 6.15 5.62
CA LEU A 56 0.08 4.73 5.29
C LEU A 56 -0.95 4.28 4.24
N LEU A 57 -2.21 4.71 4.37
CA LEU A 57 -3.26 4.38 3.41
C LEU A 57 -2.99 4.97 2.01
N GLU A 58 -2.62 6.23 1.94
CA GLU A 58 -2.28 6.92 0.68
C GLU A 58 -1.07 6.26 0.01
N ASN A 59 0.00 6.01 0.78
CA ASN A 59 1.18 5.30 0.28
C ASN A 59 0.82 3.90 -0.23
N ALA A 60 0.01 3.15 0.52
CA ALA A 60 -0.46 1.83 0.10
C ALA A 60 -1.27 1.89 -1.19
N ALA A 61 -2.19 2.85 -1.31
CA ALA A 61 -3.03 3.02 -2.49
C ALA A 61 -2.19 3.36 -3.73
N SER A 62 -1.19 4.23 -3.60
CA SER A 62 -0.25 4.54 -4.69
C SER A 62 0.58 3.32 -5.10
N LEU A 63 1.09 2.55 -4.14
CA LEU A 63 1.86 1.33 -4.42
C LEU A 63 1.00 0.25 -5.08
N ALA A 64 -0.21 0.02 -4.58
CA ALA A 64 -1.13 -0.96 -5.13
C ALA A 64 -1.51 -0.61 -6.58
N ASP A 65 -1.80 0.66 -6.85
CA ASP A 65 -2.12 1.14 -8.19
C ASP A 65 -0.92 1.01 -9.16
N TYR A 66 0.30 1.27 -8.68
CA TYR A 66 1.52 1.04 -9.46
C TYR A 66 1.72 -0.44 -9.81
N VAL A 67 1.65 -1.34 -8.83
CA VAL A 67 1.79 -2.80 -9.05
C VAL A 67 0.72 -3.29 -10.01
N MET A 68 -0.54 -2.87 -9.81
CA MET A 68 -1.66 -3.23 -10.66
C MET A 68 -1.52 -2.78 -12.11
N ARG A 69 -0.92 -1.60 -12.35
CA ARG A 69 -0.61 -1.11 -13.70
C ARG A 69 0.50 -1.94 -14.35
N ARG A 70 1.50 -2.35 -13.55
CA ARG A 70 2.65 -3.15 -14.02
C ARG A 70 2.26 -4.59 -14.37
N ASP A 71 1.36 -5.19 -13.60
CA ASP A 71 0.77 -6.50 -13.90
C ASP A 71 0.00 -6.45 -15.24
N ALA A 72 -0.75 -5.36 -15.48
CA ALA A 72 -1.51 -5.18 -16.72
C ALA A 72 -0.61 -5.00 -17.96
N SER A 73 0.61 -4.46 -17.78
CA SER A 73 1.60 -4.35 -18.86
C SER A 73 2.43 -5.63 -19.06
N GLY A 74 2.14 -6.73 -18.35
CA GLY A 74 2.83 -8.02 -18.52
C GLY A 74 4.28 -8.04 -18.04
N GLN A 75 4.70 -7.06 -17.22
CA GLN A 75 6.09 -6.88 -16.83
C GLN A 75 6.28 -7.37 -15.38
N MET A 76 6.31 -8.69 -15.22
CA MET A 76 6.66 -9.33 -13.94
C MET A 76 8.19 -9.36 -13.80
N ASP A 77 8.75 -8.37 -13.09
CA ASP A 77 10.11 -8.50 -12.57
C ASP A 77 10.09 -9.58 -11.48
N HIS A 78 10.62 -10.76 -11.81
CA HIS A 78 11.01 -11.76 -10.83
C HIS A 78 12.15 -11.18 -9.97
N ALA A 79 11.82 -10.52 -8.86
CA ALA A 79 12.76 -10.31 -7.78
C ALA A 79 12.73 -11.56 -6.89
N ALA A 80 13.76 -12.39 -7.05
CA ALA A 80 14.06 -13.57 -6.24
C ALA A 80 14.51 -13.20 -4.83
#